data_AF-A0A498QJE2-F1
#
_entry.id   AF-A0A498QJE2-F1
#
_cell.length_a   1.000
_cell.length_b   1.000
_cell.length_c   1.000
_cell.angle_alpha   90.00
_cell.angle_beta   90.00
_cell.angle_gamma   90.00
#
_symmetry.space_group_name_H-M   'P 1'
#
loop_
_entity.id
_entity.type
_entity.pdbx_description
1 polymer ?
#
loop_
_entity_poly.entity_id
_entity_poly.type
_entity_poly.pdbx_seq_one_letter_code
_entity_poly.pdbx_strand_id
1 'polypeptide(L)'
;MKAELDAVGIPEDTVWELMNSRHDYPQAVPIMVDWLQHLDERVPANEDRRAWRVALIRNLFTKHANGNRAAADIVFHQFDIDPPLCDEELEATGFALAQVCDRSDFLRVAALIRSEREFPTKSDLVRWL
;
A
#
# COMPACT_ATOMS: atom_id res chain seq x y z
N MET A 1 -8.00 15.37 1.32
CA MET A 1 -7.07 14.76 0.35
C MET A 1 -6.17 15.78 -0.33
N LYS A 2 -6.56 16.49 -1.40
CA LYS A 2 -5.66 17.47 -2.07
C LYS A 2 -5.01 18.50 -1.12
N ALA A 3 -5.80 19.06 -0.21
CA ALA A 3 -5.29 20.00 0.81
C ALA A 3 -4.15 19.43 1.68
N GLU A 4 -4.12 18.11 1.93
CA GLU A 4 -3.05 17.46 2.70
C GLU A 4 -1.78 17.29 1.86
N LEU A 5 -1.91 17.03 0.55
CA LEU A 5 -0.79 17.03 -0.39
C LEU A 5 -0.18 18.44 -0.51
N ASP A 6 -1.03 19.46 -0.64
CA ASP A 6 -0.62 20.86 -0.68
C ASP A 6 0.11 21.31 0.59
N ALA A 7 -0.40 20.90 1.75
CA ALA A 7 0.19 21.23 3.04
C ALA A 7 1.64 20.73 3.19
N VAL A 8 2.01 19.69 2.43
CA VAL A 8 3.37 19.12 2.42
C VAL A 8 4.12 19.39 1.10
N GLY A 9 3.61 20.30 0.27
CA GLY A 9 4.27 20.78 -0.95
C GLY A 9 4.29 19.79 -2.11
N ILE A 10 3.33 18.86 -2.18
CA ILE A 10 3.16 17.94 -3.32
C ILE A 10 2.22 18.61 -4.34
N PRO A 11 2.69 18.94 -5.56
CA PRO A 11 1.91 19.68 -6.55
C PRO A 11 0.84 18.85 -7.28
N GLU A 12 0.88 17.52 -7.21
CA GLU A 12 -0.02 16.60 -7.90
C GLU A 12 -1.46 16.75 -7.39
N ASP A 13 -2.41 16.78 -8.33
CA ASP A 13 -3.81 17.07 -8.04
C ASP A 13 -4.59 15.82 -7.62
N THR A 14 -4.11 14.65 -8.02
CA THR A 14 -4.79 13.38 -7.76
C THR A 14 -3.84 12.29 -7.29
N VAL A 15 -4.38 11.26 -6.62
CA VAL A 15 -3.62 10.06 -6.23
C VAL A 15 -3.02 9.33 -7.45
N TRP A 16 -3.68 9.45 -8.61
CA TRP A 16 -3.25 8.86 -9.88
C TRP A 16 -2.06 9.60 -10.47
N GLU A 17 -2.06 10.92 -10.40
CA GLU A 17 -0.92 11.73 -10.80
C GLU A 17 0.27 11.48 -9.87
N LEU A 18 0.04 11.40 -8.55
CA LEU A 18 1.06 11.06 -7.58
C LEU A 18 1.69 9.69 -7.88
N MET A 19 0.86 8.68 -8.15
CA MET A 19 1.29 7.33 -8.49
C MET A 19 2.17 7.28 -9.75
N ASN A 20 1.89 8.17 -10.71
CA ASN A 20 2.60 8.24 -11.99
C ASN A 20 3.64 9.37 -12.03
N SER A 21 3.91 10.01 -10.89
CA SER A 21 4.84 11.13 -10.83
C SER A 21 6.26 10.67 -11.12
N ARG A 22 7.04 11.56 -11.74
CA ARG A 22 8.48 11.34 -11.94
C ARG A 22 9.30 11.73 -10.72
N HIS A 23 8.68 12.36 -9.73
CA HIS A 23 9.33 12.81 -8.52
C HIS A 23 9.03 11.84 -7.36
N ASP A 24 10.01 11.69 -6.48
CA ASP A 24 9.84 10.96 -5.23
C ASP A 24 9.38 11.92 -4.14
N TYR A 25 8.30 11.57 -3.43
CA TYR A 25 7.77 12.37 -2.31
C TYR A 25 7.78 11.54 -1.01
N PRO A 26 8.88 11.57 -0.21
CA PRO A 26 8.94 10.85 1.05
C PRO A 26 7.80 11.19 2.00
N GLN A 27 7.37 12.46 2.01
CA GLN A 27 6.28 12.97 2.83
C GLN A 27 4.90 12.44 2.40
N ALA A 28 4.76 11.83 1.22
CA ALA A 28 3.52 11.18 0.80
C ALA A 28 3.27 9.88 1.57
N VAL A 29 4.31 9.17 2.01
CA VAL A 29 4.19 7.87 2.70
C VAL A 29 3.22 7.92 3.88
N PRO A 30 3.38 8.81 4.88
CA PRO A 30 2.44 8.88 6.00
C PRO A 30 1.00 9.24 5.56
N ILE A 31 0.84 10.03 4.49
CA ILE A 31 -0.48 10.38 3.94
C ILE A 31 -1.15 9.16 3.31
N MET A 32 -0.41 8.37 2.51
CA MET A 32 -0.94 7.15 1.89
C MET A 32 -1.33 6.12 2.95
N VAL A 33 -0.53 5.98 4.01
CA VAL A 33 -0.83 5.09 5.15
C VAL A 33 -2.14 5.51 5.81
N ASP A 34 -2.29 6.79 6.14
CA ASP A 34 -3.52 7.32 6.75
C ASP A 34 -4.74 7.13 5.85
N TRP A 35 -4.64 7.49 4.57
CA TRP A 35 -5.76 7.36 3.64
C TRP A 35 -6.16 5.91 3.40
N LEU A 36 -5.21 4.97 3.42
CA LEU A 36 -5.48 3.54 3.30
C LEU A 36 -6.09 2.98 4.60
N GLN A 37 -5.62 3.44 5.76
CA GLN A 37 -6.17 3.07 7.07
C GLN A 37 -7.61 3.55 7.26
N HIS A 38 -7.94 4.71 6.69
CA HIS A 38 -9.23 5.37 6.81
C HIS A 38 -9.99 5.41 5.47
N LEU A 39 -9.83 4.37 4.64
CA LEU A 39 -10.30 4.38 3.25
C LEU A 39 -11.79 4.74 3.12
N ASP A 40 -12.65 4.18 3.97
CA ASP A 40 -14.10 4.42 3.90
C ASP A 40 -14.50 5.85 4.26
N GLU A 41 -13.74 6.49 5.15
CA GLU A 41 -13.96 7.87 5.62
C GLU A 41 -13.34 8.89 4.65
N ARG A 42 -12.19 8.55 4.07
CA ARG A 42 -11.40 9.45 3.22
C ARG A 42 -11.91 9.47 1.80
N VAL A 43 -12.27 8.31 1.23
CA VAL A 43 -12.69 8.19 -0.17
C VAL A 43 -14.18 8.56 -0.31
N PRO A 44 -14.53 9.52 -1.20
CA PRO A 44 -15.92 9.88 -1.44
C PRO A 44 -16.79 8.67 -1.81
N ALA A 45 -18.04 8.63 -1.32
CA ALA A 45 -18.91 7.47 -1.50
C ALA A 45 -19.28 7.17 -2.97
N ASN A 46 -19.11 8.13 -3.87
CA ASN A 46 -19.35 7.99 -5.31
C ASN A 46 -18.12 7.54 -6.11
N GLU A 47 -16.98 7.33 -5.44
CA GLU A 47 -15.73 6.87 -6.03
C GLU A 47 -15.56 5.36 -5.86
N ASP A 48 -14.82 4.73 -6.77
CA ASP A 48 -14.50 3.31 -6.66
C ASP A 48 -13.41 3.09 -5.61
N ARG A 49 -13.83 2.67 -4.41
CA ARG A 49 -12.92 2.39 -3.29
C ARG A 49 -11.88 1.31 -3.61
N ARG A 50 -12.18 0.34 -4.49
CA ARG A 50 -11.20 -0.68 -4.87
C ARG A 50 -10.09 -0.08 -5.71
N ALA A 51 -10.44 0.76 -6.69
CA ALA A 51 -9.46 1.50 -7.47
C ALA A 51 -8.61 2.40 -6.57
N TRP A 52 -9.23 3.13 -5.63
CA TRP A 52 -8.49 3.94 -4.66
C TRP A 52 -7.54 3.11 -3.79
N ARG A 53 -7.98 1.95 -3.28
CA ARG A 53 -7.12 1.04 -2.51
C ARG A 53 -5.88 0.66 -3.30
N VAL A 54 -6.04 0.23 -4.55
CA VAL A 54 -4.92 -0.11 -5.45
C VAL A 54 -4.00 1.10 -5.63
N ALA A 55 -4.55 2.29 -5.88
CA ALA A 55 -3.76 3.52 -6.07
C ALA A 55 -2.89 3.84 -4.85
N LEU A 56 -3.47 3.78 -3.65
CA LEU A 56 -2.77 4.10 -2.40
C LEU A 56 -1.68 3.09 -2.11
N ILE A 57 -1.96 1.80 -2.29
CA ILE A 57 -0.99 0.73 -2.12
C ILE A 57 0.17 0.89 -3.12
N ARG A 58 -0.11 1.22 -4.38
CA ARG A 58 0.93 1.45 -5.40
C ARG A 58 1.78 2.69 -5.13
N ASN A 59 1.22 3.74 -4.54
CA ASN A 59 2.01 4.89 -4.08
C ASN A 59 2.98 4.53 -2.94
N LEU A 60 2.73 3.44 -2.20
CA LEU A 60 3.68 2.90 -1.23
C LEU A 60 4.80 2.06 -1.89
N PHE A 61 4.79 1.87 -3.22
CA PHE A 61 5.88 1.20 -3.96
C PHE A 61 7.07 2.15 -4.16
N THR A 62 7.62 2.63 -3.05
CA THR A 62 8.72 3.58 -3.07
C THR A 62 9.79 3.15 -2.06
N LYS A 63 11.05 3.42 -2.39
CA LYS A 63 12.18 3.25 -1.48
C LYS A 63 11.98 3.99 -0.14
N HIS A 64 11.17 5.04 -0.13
CA HIS A 64 10.88 5.83 1.07
C HIS A 64 9.95 5.13 2.07
N ALA A 65 9.25 4.08 1.65
CA ALA A 65 8.41 3.27 2.51
C ALA A 65 9.16 2.03 3.06
N ASN A 66 10.38 1.75 2.59
CA ASN A 66 11.19 0.63 3.07
C ASN A 66 11.57 0.79 4.55
N GLY A 67 11.28 -0.23 5.36
CA GLY A 67 11.50 -0.19 6.82
C GLY A 67 10.56 0.75 7.57
N ASN A 68 9.59 1.38 6.89
CA ASN A 68 8.57 2.17 7.56
C ASN A 68 7.55 1.23 8.21
N ARG A 69 7.59 1.16 9.54
CA ARG A 69 6.76 0.23 10.31
C ARG A 69 5.26 0.43 10.06
N ALA A 70 4.80 1.68 9.99
CA ALA A 70 3.39 1.98 9.75
C ALA A 70 2.97 1.56 8.33
N ALA A 71 3.84 1.77 7.33
CA ALA A 71 3.59 1.31 5.96
C ALA A 71 3.54 -0.23 5.86
N ALA A 72 4.47 -0.93 6.50
CA ALA A 72 4.44 -2.39 6.54
C ALA A 72 3.17 -2.90 7.22
N ASP A 73 2.80 -2.33 8.37
CA ASP A 73 1.63 -2.77 9.13
C ASP A 73 0.32 -2.54 8.38
N ILE A 74 0.13 -1.39 7.71
CA ILE A 74 -1.09 -1.16 6.93
C ILE A 74 -1.17 -2.05 5.69
N VAL A 75 -0.04 -2.36 5.04
CA VAL A 75 -0.02 -3.25 3.88
C VAL A 75 -0.28 -4.69 4.31
N PHE A 76 0.28 -5.16 5.43
CA PHE A 76 -0.09 -6.47 5.99
C PHE A 76 -1.58 -6.55 6.34
N HIS A 77 -2.14 -5.49 6.93
CA HIS A 77 -3.56 -5.43 7.28
C HIS A 77 -4.49 -5.63 6.07
N GLN A 78 -4.05 -5.30 4.85
CA GLN A 78 -4.85 -5.56 3.64
C GLN A 78 -5.16 -7.05 3.43
N PHE A 79 -4.32 -7.96 3.94
CA PHE A 79 -4.59 -9.40 3.94
C PHE A 79 -5.56 -9.85 5.04
N ASP A 80 -6.04 -8.95 5.89
CA ASP A 80 -6.99 -9.25 6.96
C ASP A 80 -8.38 -8.62 6.71
N ILE A 81 -8.54 -7.85 5.62
CA ILE A 81 -9.82 -7.19 5.28
C ILE A 81 -10.89 -8.23 4.91
N ASP A 82 -12.11 -7.98 5.41
CA ASP A 82 -13.34 -8.74 5.13
C ASP A 82 -14.41 -7.81 4.51
N PRO A 83 -15.01 -8.15 3.34
CA PRO A 83 -14.73 -9.32 2.51
C PRO A 83 -13.29 -9.30 1.95
N PRO A 84 -12.69 -10.48 1.68
CA PRO A 84 -11.35 -10.56 1.13
C PRO A 84 -11.19 -9.73 -0.14
N LEU A 85 -10.05 -9.03 -0.24
CA LEU A 85 -9.64 -8.29 -1.42
C LEU A 85 -9.60 -9.18 -2.68
N CYS A 86 -9.87 -8.58 -3.85
CA CYS A 86 -9.75 -9.29 -5.12
C CYS A 86 -8.28 -9.49 -5.54
N ASP A 87 -8.06 -10.28 -6.60
CA ASP A 87 -6.71 -10.59 -7.09
C ASP A 87 -5.89 -9.36 -7.46
N GLU A 88 -6.50 -8.34 -8.07
CA GLU A 88 -5.80 -7.09 -8.45
C GLU A 88 -5.33 -6.32 -7.21
N GLU A 89 -6.18 -6.23 -6.19
CA GLU A 89 -5.86 -5.59 -4.92
C GLU A 89 -4.76 -6.37 -4.18
N LEU A 90 -4.81 -7.70 -4.20
CA LEU A 90 -3.81 -8.56 -3.57
C LEU A 90 -2.47 -8.57 -4.31
N GLU A 91 -2.49 -8.51 -5.64
CA GLU A 91 -1.29 -8.35 -6.47
C GLU A 91 -0.56 -7.07 -6.06
N ALA A 92 -1.27 -5.94 -6.04
CA ALA A 92 -0.72 -4.68 -5.58
C ALA A 92 -0.18 -4.78 -4.13
N THR A 93 -0.93 -5.42 -3.25
CA THR A 93 -0.54 -5.58 -1.84
C THR A 93 0.76 -6.37 -1.68
N GLY A 94 0.91 -7.50 -2.37
CA GLY A 94 2.12 -8.32 -2.27
C GLY A 94 3.35 -7.63 -2.88
N PHE A 95 3.20 -6.88 -3.97
CA PHE A 95 4.29 -6.05 -4.49
C PHE A 95 4.67 -4.94 -3.51
N ALA A 96 3.71 -4.30 -2.82
CA ALA A 96 4.01 -3.33 -1.77
C ALA A 96 4.80 -3.98 -0.63
N LEU A 97 4.35 -5.13 -0.11
CA LEU A 97 5.05 -5.85 0.97
C LEU A 97 6.53 -6.07 0.63
N ALA A 98 6.79 -6.46 -0.61
CA ALA A 98 8.15 -6.67 -1.08
C ALA A 98 9.00 -5.40 -0.88
N GLN A 99 8.46 -4.21 -1.12
CA GLN A 99 9.16 -2.92 -1.01
C GLN A 99 9.21 -2.34 0.41
N VAL A 100 8.11 -2.43 1.17
CA VAL A 100 7.98 -1.76 2.48
C VAL A 100 8.62 -2.55 3.61
N CYS A 101 8.61 -3.89 3.55
CA CYS A 101 9.16 -4.72 4.61
C CYS A 101 10.67 -4.54 4.76
N ASP A 102 11.16 -4.75 5.98
CA ASP A 102 12.58 -4.93 6.29
C ASP A 102 12.87 -6.31 6.89
N ARG A 103 14.13 -6.57 7.26
CA ARG A 103 14.56 -7.87 7.81
C ARG A 103 13.78 -8.30 9.05
N SER A 104 13.24 -7.37 9.83
CA SER A 104 12.45 -7.68 11.03
C SER A 104 11.09 -8.30 10.69
N ASP A 105 10.56 -8.07 9.49
CA ASP A 105 9.27 -8.61 9.03
C ASP A 105 9.37 -10.03 8.44
N PHE A 106 10.57 -10.61 8.37
CA PHE A 106 10.81 -11.94 7.79
C PHE A 106 9.80 -13.00 8.27
N LEU A 107 9.58 -13.09 9.59
CA LEU A 107 8.66 -14.10 10.15
C LEU A 107 7.20 -13.88 9.73
N ARG A 108 6.78 -12.63 9.53
CA ARG A 108 5.42 -12.29 9.08
C ARG A 108 5.24 -12.63 7.60
N VAL A 109 6.22 -12.29 6.76
CA VAL A 109 6.22 -12.68 5.35
C VAL A 109 6.23 -14.20 5.20
N ALA A 110 7.08 -14.91 5.95
CA ALA A 110 7.12 -16.37 5.93
C ALA A 110 5.80 -17.01 6.38
N ALA A 111 5.14 -16.45 7.39
CA ALA A 111 3.81 -16.90 7.81
C ALA A 111 2.76 -16.69 6.71
N LEU A 112 2.78 -15.53 6.04
CA LEU A 112 1.87 -15.23 4.94
C LEU A 112 2.06 -16.20 3.75
N ILE A 113 3.31 -16.48 3.36
CA ILE A 113 3.62 -17.45 2.30
C ILE A 113 3.13 -18.87 2.66
N ARG A 114 3.19 -19.25 3.94
CA ARG A 114 2.74 -20.57 4.40
C ARG A 114 1.23 -20.67 4.64
N SER A 115 0.52 -19.54 4.62
CA SER A 115 -0.92 -19.54 4.80
C SER A 115 -1.64 -20.20 3.62
N GLU A 116 -2.85 -20.71 3.87
CA GLU A 116 -3.72 -21.29 2.83
C GLU A 116 -4.29 -20.22 1.88
N ARG A 117 -4.07 -18.93 2.18
CA ARG A 117 -4.51 -17.83 1.31
C ARG A 117 -3.68 -17.82 0.03
N GLU A 118 -4.37 -17.94 -1.09
CA GLU A 118 -3.78 -17.76 -2.42
C GLU A 118 -3.84 -16.29 -2.84
N PHE A 119 -2.78 -15.82 -3.50
CA PHE A 119 -2.72 -14.50 -4.12
C PHE A 119 -1.61 -14.46 -5.19
N PRO A 120 -1.75 -13.62 -6.24
CA PRO A 120 -0.88 -13.69 -7.42
C PRO A 120 0.62 -13.51 -7.15
N THR A 121 0.98 -12.69 -6.16
CA THR A 121 2.35 -12.26 -5.89
C THR A 121 3.03 -13.04 -4.76
N LYS A 122 2.49 -14.20 -4.40
CA LYS A 122 3.07 -15.08 -3.37
C LYS A 122 4.48 -15.55 -3.74
N SER A 123 4.75 -15.78 -5.03
CA SER A 123 6.09 -16.10 -5.54
C SER A 123 7.09 -14.94 -5.40
N ASP A 124 6.67 -13.70 -5.57
CA ASP A 124 7.53 -12.53 -5.40
C ASP A 124 8.02 -12.38 -3.95
N LEU A 125 7.20 -12.83 -3.00
CA LEU A 125 7.57 -12.85 -1.59
C LEU A 125 8.57 -13.94 -1.24
N VAL A 126 8.76 -14.97 -2.07
CA VAL A 126 9.77 -16.03 -1.83
C VAL A 126 11.19 -15.47 -1.75
N ARG A 127 11.47 -14.29 -2.32
CA ARG A 127 12.77 -13.60 -2.15
C ARG A 127 13.14 -13.31 -0.69
N TRP A 128 12.17 -13.39 0.21
CA TRP A 128 12.36 -13.24 1.65
C TRP A 128 12.76 -14.53 2.35
N LEU A 129 12.65 -15.71 1.72
CA LEU A 129 13.06 -17.02 2.25
C LEU A 129 14.54 -17.29 1.96
#